data_AF-A0ABD1SL00-F1
#
_entry.id   AF-A0ABD1SL00-F1
#
_cell.length_a   1.000
_cell.length_b   1.000
_cell.length_c   1.000
_cell.angle_alpha   90.00
_cell.angle_beta   90.00
_cell.angle_gamma   90.00
#
_symmetry.space_group_name_H-M   'P 1'
#
loop_
_entity.id
_entity.type
_entity.pdbx_description
1 polymer ?
#
loop_
_entity_poly.entity_id
_entity_poly.type
_entity_poly.pdbx_seq_one_letter_code
_entity_poly.pdbx_strand_id
1 'polypeptide(L)'
;MASNAVTKSQIIAKLNLKPHPEGGYYSETFRDSSVILSKSHLPAQYKVDRPVSTCIYFMLPSGSVSHLHRIPCAETWHFYLGESITVLELDDKDGSAKLTCLGPDITTENQLLQYVVPPGVWFGAFPTKDIDISAEWKTVKKAQRDSERHFALVGCTCAPAFQFEDFELAKRSELISRFPEYDSLISLLTFPE
;
A
#
# COMPACT_ATOMS: atom_id res chain seq x y z
N MET A 1 -30.05 -2.20 -15.92
CA MET A 1 -28.97 -2.59 -16.86
C MET A 1 -27.87 -3.20 -16.02
N ALA A 2 -27.52 -4.47 -16.26
CA ALA A 2 -26.37 -5.07 -15.56
C ALA A 2 -25.14 -4.25 -15.92
N SER A 3 -24.47 -3.65 -14.92
CA SER A 3 -23.22 -2.95 -15.18
C SER A 3 -22.23 -3.98 -15.75
N ASN A 4 -21.59 -3.65 -16.87
CA ASN A 4 -20.40 -4.36 -17.34
C ASN A 4 -19.26 -4.05 -16.36
N ALA A 5 -19.36 -4.54 -15.13
CA ALA A 5 -18.33 -4.39 -14.12
C ALA A 5 -17.08 -5.11 -14.63
N VAL A 6 -15.99 -4.36 -14.79
CA VAL A 6 -14.72 -4.88 -15.27
C VAL A 6 -14.13 -5.81 -14.21
N THR A 7 -13.54 -6.94 -14.61
CA THR A 7 -12.96 -7.91 -13.67
C THR A 7 -11.49 -7.66 -13.38
N LYS A 8 -10.98 -8.22 -12.28
CA LYS A 8 -9.56 -8.23 -11.93
C LYS A 8 -8.71 -8.71 -13.12
N SER A 9 -9.03 -9.87 -13.71
CA SER A 9 -8.27 -10.44 -14.82
C SER A 9 -8.26 -9.54 -16.06
N GLN A 10 -9.38 -8.86 -16.37
CA GLN A 10 -9.45 -7.91 -17.47
C GLN A 10 -8.54 -6.71 -17.24
N ILE A 11 -8.49 -6.17 -16.02
CA ILE A 11 -7.60 -5.05 -15.67
C ILE A 11 -6.13 -5.49 -15.71
N ILE A 12 -5.80 -6.63 -15.09
CA ILE A 12 -4.43 -7.17 -15.10
C ILE A 12 -3.92 -7.28 -16.54
N ALA A 13 -4.71 -7.86 -17.44
CA ALA A 13 -4.35 -7.99 -18.84
C ALA A 13 -4.24 -6.61 -19.55
N LYS A 14 -5.20 -5.70 -19.30
CA LYS A 14 -5.24 -4.39 -19.96
C LYS A 14 -4.11 -3.46 -19.54
N LEU A 15 -3.75 -3.48 -18.25
CA LEU A 15 -2.73 -2.61 -17.66
C LEU A 15 -1.37 -3.31 -17.50
N ASN A 16 -1.23 -4.55 -17.98
CA ASN A 16 -0.01 -5.36 -17.89
C ASN A 16 0.53 -5.48 -16.46
N LEU A 17 -0.37 -5.68 -15.49
CA LEU A 17 0.02 -5.78 -14.08
C LEU A 17 0.70 -7.13 -13.81
N LYS A 18 1.73 -7.10 -12.95
CA LYS A 18 2.49 -8.27 -12.50
C LYS A 18 2.41 -8.40 -10.98
N PRO A 19 2.55 -9.60 -10.40
CA PRO A 19 2.61 -9.75 -8.94
C PRO A 19 3.69 -8.85 -8.32
N HIS A 20 3.37 -8.15 -7.24
CA HIS A 20 4.33 -7.34 -6.48
C HIS A 20 4.95 -8.17 -5.33
N PRO A 21 6.23 -7.98 -4.97
CA PRO A 21 6.87 -8.72 -3.87
C PRO A 21 6.14 -8.62 -2.52
N GLU A 22 5.51 -7.48 -2.25
CA GLU A 22 4.74 -7.24 -1.02
C GLU A 22 3.30 -7.77 -1.08
N GLY A 23 2.87 -8.38 -2.19
CA GLY A 23 1.48 -8.76 -2.42
C GLY A 23 0.73 -7.77 -3.32
N GLY A 24 -0.39 -8.22 -3.89
CA GLY A 24 -1.10 -7.49 -4.94
C GLY A 24 -0.40 -7.56 -6.30
N TYR A 25 -0.78 -6.65 -7.20
CA TYR A 25 -0.27 -6.56 -8.56
C TYR A 25 0.11 -5.12 -8.90
N TYR A 26 1.15 -4.90 -9.69
CA TYR A 26 1.60 -3.57 -10.07
C TYR A 26 2.12 -3.49 -11.50
N SER A 27 2.21 -2.28 -12.03
CA SER A 27 3.01 -1.96 -13.21
C SER A 27 3.54 -0.53 -13.10
N GLU A 28 4.84 -0.35 -13.29
CA GLU A 28 5.42 0.98 -13.44
C GLU A 28 4.97 1.60 -14.77
N THR A 29 4.45 2.83 -14.71
CA THR A 29 3.91 3.58 -15.85
C THR A 29 4.75 4.80 -16.19
N PHE A 30 5.56 5.27 -15.24
CA PHE A 30 6.39 6.46 -15.40
C PHE A 30 7.64 6.38 -14.53
N ARG A 31 8.76 6.86 -15.08
CA ARG A 31 10.03 7.08 -14.38
C ARG A 31 10.73 8.30 -14.96
N ASP A 32 10.84 9.38 -14.19
CA ASP A 32 11.41 10.65 -14.65
C ASP A 32 12.95 10.63 -14.65
N SER A 33 13.52 10.15 -15.75
CA SER A 33 14.97 10.08 -15.93
C SER A 33 15.57 11.36 -16.52
N SER A 34 14.83 12.47 -16.57
CA SER A 34 15.34 13.75 -17.09
C SER A 34 16.43 14.35 -16.20
N VAL A 35 16.38 14.06 -14.89
CA VAL A 35 17.36 14.44 -13.89
C VAL A 35 17.69 13.22 -13.02
N ILE A 36 18.97 13.02 -12.74
CA ILE A 36 19.45 12.01 -11.80
C ILE A 36 19.92 12.71 -10.52
N LEU A 37 19.28 12.36 -9.40
CA LEU A 37 19.64 12.79 -8.06
C LEU A 37 20.80 11.92 -7.57
N SER A 38 21.98 12.52 -7.40
CA SER A 38 23.12 11.87 -6.77
C SER A 38 22.81 11.52 -5.32
N LYS A 39 23.12 10.28 -4.92
CA LYS A 39 23.02 9.78 -3.55
C LYS A 39 23.71 10.70 -2.55
N SER A 40 24.82 11.34 -2.95
CA SER A 40 25.56 12.27 -2.08
C SER A 40 24.74 13.48 -1.64
N HIS A 41 23.66 13.81 -2.36
CA HIS A 41 22.75 14.92 -2.05
C HIS A 41 21.43 14.44 -1.44
N LEU A 42 21.27 13.14 -1.21
CA LEU A 42 20.08 12.55 -0.61
C LEU A 42 20.31 12.23 0.88
N PRO A 43 19.25 12.18 1.70
CA PRO A 43 19.34 11.69 3.07
C PRO A 43 19.98 10.29 3.16
N ALA A 44 20.62 9.97 4.28
CA ALA A 44 21.44 8.76 4.44
C ALA A 44 20.71 7.43 4.22
N GLN A 45 19.38 7.41 4.39
CA GLN A 45 18.53 6.24 4.15
C GLN A 45 18.43 5.85 2.65
N TYR A 46 18.77 6.76 1.74
CA TYR A 46 18.79 6.51 0.31
C TYR A 46 20.10 5.80 -0.09
N LYS A 47 20.01 4.62 -0.71
CA LYS A 47 21.17 3.74 -0.95
C LYS A 47 21.82 3.91 -2.31
N VAL A 48 21.13 4.55 -3.27
CA VAL A 48 21.57 4.72 -4.66
C VAL A 48 21.15 6.06 -5.26
N ASP A 49 21.85 6.48 -6.31
CA ASP A 49 21.43 7.54 -7.23
C ASP A 49 20.08 7.19 -7.86
N ARG A 50 19.25 8.19 -8.17
CA ARG A 50 17.91 7.90 -8.69
C ARG A 50 17.29 8.97 -9.57
N PRO A 51 16.33 8.58 -10.42
CA PRO A 51 15.41 9.50 -11.10
C PRO A 51 14.62 10.39 -10.12
N VAL A 52 13.99 11.44 -10.63
CA VAL A 52 13.23 12.40 -9.80
C VAL A 52 11.98 11.76 -9.20
N SER A 53 11.25 10.95 -9.97
CA SER A 53 10.02 10.33 -9.50
C SER A 53 9.66 9.08 -10.31
N THR A 54 8.77 8.28 -9.73
CA THR A 54 8.15 7.11 -10.36
C THR A 54 6.65 7.12 -10.12
N CYS A 55 5.88 6.54 -11.05
CA CYS A 55 4.46 6.27 -10.84
C CYS A 55 4.16 4.82 -11.26
N ILE A 56 3.32 4.15 -10.49
CA ILE A 56 2.84 2.80 -10.76
C ILE A 56 1.32 2.75 -10.73
N TYR A 57 0.73 1.79 -11.43
CA TYR A 57 -0.55 1.21 -11.03
C TYR A 57 -0.30 0.16 -9.95
N PHE A 58 -1.17 0.10 -8.95
CA PHE A 58 -1.21 -0.97 -7.95
C PHE A 58 -2.65 -1.46 -7.75
N MET A 59 -2.83 -2.78 -7.75
CA MET A 59 -4.12 -3.44 -7.55
C MET A 59 -4.04 -4.41 -6.38
N LEU A 60 -5.02 -4.30 -5.49
CA LEU A 60 -5.20 -5.19 -4.35
C LEU A 60 -6.56 -5.90 -4.41
N PRO A 61 -6.60 -7.18 -4.82
CA PRO A 61 -7.82 -7.98 -4.81
C PRO A 61 -8.25 -8.37 -3.39
N SER A 62 -9.54 -8.64 -3.21
CA SER A 62 -10.05 -9.24 -1.98
C SER A 62 -9.35 -10.56 -1.67
N GLY A 63 -9.04 -10.78 -0.38
CA GLY A 63 -8.27 -11.91 0.12
C GLY A 63 -6.75 -11.73 0.07
N SER A 64 -6.25 -10.64 -0.51
CA SER A 64 -4.83 -10.27 -0.54
C SER A 64 -4.53 -9.09 0.38
N VAL A 65 -3.25 -8.91 0.71
CA VAL A 65 -2.74 -7.75 1.44
C VAL A 65 -1.48 -7.22 0.75
N SER A 66 -1.21 -5.91 0.92
CA SER A 66 0.13 -5.34 0.79
C SER A 66 0.79 -5.45 2.16
N HIS A 67 1.84 -6.26 2.25
CA HIS A 67 2.54 -6.51 3.49
C HIS A 67 3.27 -5.26 3.98
N LEU A 68 3.42 -5.13 5.30
CA LEU A 68 4.12 -4.05 5.96
C LEU A 68 5.54 -3.92 5.41
N HIS A 69 5.84 -2.72 4.93
CA HIS A 69 7.13 -2.35 4.40
C HIS A 69 7.39 -0.88 4.67
N ARG A 70 8.60 -0.43 4.35
CA ARG A 70 8.99 0.97 4.48
C ARG A 70 9.89 1.37 3.33
N ILE A 71 9.74 2.62 2.90
CA ILE A 71 10.59 3.28 1.91
C ILE A 71 10.98 4.68 2.39
N PRO A 72 12.12 5.22 1.91
CA PRO A 72 12.64 6.50 2.39
C PRO A 72 12.00 7.72 1.72
N CYS A 73 11.16 7.53 0.71
CA CYS A 73 10.43 8.58 0.01
C CYS A 73 8.98 8.66 0.49
N ALA A 74 8.34 9.80 0.26
CA ALA A 74 6.89 9.90 0.42
C ALA A 74 6.23 9.15 -0.73
N GLU A 75 5.12 8.47 -0.44
CA GLU A 75 4.33 7.79 -1.46
C GLU A 75 2.91 8.33 -1.49
N THR A 76 2.53 8.92 -2.61
CA THR A 76 1.18 9.43 -2.85
C THR A 76 0.33 8.33 -3.48
N TRP A 77 -0.72 7.93 -2.79
CA TRP A 77 -1.73 6.98 -3.22
C TRP A 77 -2.92 7.73 -3.84
N HIS A 78 -3.40 7.27 -4.98
CA HIS A 78 -4.53 7.84 -5.73
C HIS A 78 -5.57 6.74 -5.99
N PHE A 79 -6.78 6.88 -5.47
CA PHE A 79 -7.85 5.94 -5.76
C PHE A 79 -8.35 6.09 -7.21
N TYR A 80 -8.47 4.98 -7.94
CA TYR A 80 -8.96 4.99 -9.33
C TYR A 80 -10.25 4.19 -9.53
N LEU A 81 -10.30 2.93 -9.08
CA LEU A 81 -11.41 2.04 -9.39
C LEU A 81 -11.57 0.94 -8.34
N GLY A 82 -12.80 0.45 -8.17
CA GLY A 82 -13.10 -0.71 -7.34
C GLY A 82 -13.71 -0.32 -6.00
N GLU A 83 -13.37 -1.07 -4.96
CA GLU A 83 -13.79 -0.83 -3.58
C GLU A 83 -12.69 -0.14 -2.77
N SER A 84 -13.05 0.37 -1.60
CA SER A 84 -12.11 1.04 -0.72
C SER A 84 -10.97 0.13 -0.24
N ILE A 85 -9.82 0.76 -0.02
CA ILE A 85 -8.59 0.18 0.51
C ILE A 85 -8.16 0.95 1.76
N THR A 86 -7.78 0.22 2.80
CA THR A 86 -7.28 0.82 4.04
C THR A 86 -5.77 0.68 4.06
N VAL A 87 -5.08 1.80 4.22
CA VAL A 87 -3.64 1.88 4.48
C VAL A 87 -3.44 1.95 5.99
N LEU A 88 -2.65 1.01 6.53
CA LEU A 88 -2.13 1.05 7.89
C LEU A 88 -0.77 1.72 7.87
N GLU A 89 -0.52 2.63 8.80
CA GLU A 89 0.76 3.25 9.08
C GLU A 89 1.15 3.01 10.54
N LEU A 90 2.41 2.67 10.81
CA LEU A 90 3.00 2.54 12.14
C LEU A 90 4.22 3.48 12.22
N ASP A 91 4.16 4.50 13.08
CA ASP A 91 5.22 5.51 13.22
C ASP A 91 6.16 5.16 14.38
N ASP A 92 7.43 4.93 14.07
CA ASP A 92 8.50 4.65 15.04
C ASP A 92 8.74 5.82 16.02
N LYS A 93 8.32 7.05 15.70
CA LYS A 93 8.61 8.24 16.52
C LYS A 93 7.78 8.29 17.79
N ASP A 94 6.52 7.90 17.71
CA ASP A 94 5.57 7.98 18.81
C ASP A 94 4.88 6.64 19.12
N GLY A 95 5.16 5.59 18.34
CA GLY A 95 4.58 4.27 18.53
C GLY A 95 3.13 4.16 18.05
N SER A 96 2.60 5.17 17.34
CA SER A 96 1.20 5.23 16.96
C SER A 96 0.87 4.42 15.70
N ALA A 97 -0.37 3.92 15.63
CA ALA A 97 -0.98 3.43 14.41
C ALA A 97 -1.97 4.44 13.83
N LYS A 98 -2.02 4.51 12.50
CA LYS A 98 -3.02 5.26 11.75
C LYS A 98 -3.63 4.40 10.66
N LEU A 99 -4.95 4.45 10.53
CA LEU A 99 -5.69 3.83 9.43
C LEU A 99 -6.26 4.92 8.53
N THR A 100 -5.92 4.87 7.25
CA THR A 100 -6.43 5.78 6.24
C THR A 100 -7.22 5.01 5.20
N CYS A 101 -8.51 5.33 5.01
CA CYS A 101 -9.38 4.67 4.05
C CYS A 101 -9.42 5.48 2.74
N LEU A 102 -8.95 4.89 1.64
CA LEU A 102 -9.07 5.46 0.30
C LEU A 102 -10.20 4.77 -0.47
N GLY A 103 -10.99 5.54 -1.21
CA GLY A 103 -12.12 5.01 -1.96
C GLY A 103 -13.01 6.11 -2.55
N PRO A 104 -14.08 5.72 -3.29
CA PRO A 104 -14.89 6.67 -4.03
C PRO A 104 -15.93 7.40 -3.17
N ASP A 105 -16.23 6.94 -1.95
CA ASP A 105 -17.27 7.51 -1.09
C ASP A 105 -16.73 8.62 -0.18
N ILE A 106 -16.54 9.80 -0.79
CA ILE A 106 -16.01 10.98 -0.11
C ILE A 106 -17.04 11.70 0.78
N THR A 107 -18.30 11.27 0.80
CA THR A 107 -19.39 11.99 1.47
C THR A 107 -19.92 11.26 2.69
N THR A 108 -20.24 9.97 2.58
CA THR A 108 -20.90 9.23 3.66
C THR A 108 -19.91 8.48 4.53
N GLU A 109 -18.83 7.98 3.94
CA GLU A 109 -17.79 7.21 4.64
C GLU A 109 -16.47 7.99 4.83
N ASN A 110 -16.42 9.28 4.48
CA ASN A 110 -15.22 10.15 4.55
C ASN A 110 -13.96 9.49 3.95
N GLN A 111 -14.12 8.71 2.88
CA GLN A 111 -13.00 8.10 2.18
C GLN A 111 -12.19 9.18 1.44
N LEU A 112 -10.89 8.94 1.26
CA LEU A 112 -10.02 9.85 0.53
C LEU A 112 -9.79 9.36 -0.91
N LEU A 113 -9.82 10.29 -1.87
CA LEU A 113 -9.39 9.99 -3.24
C LEU A 113 -7.86 9.99 -3.37
N GLN A 114 -7.17 10.69 -2.48
CA GLN A 114 -5.72 10.79 -2.47
C GLN A 114 -5.21 10.85 -1.04
N TYR A 115 -4.09 10.18 -0.78
CA TYR A 115 -3.39 10.22 0.49
C TYR A 115 -1.87 10.12 0.29
N VAL A 116 -1.08 10.67 1.22
CA VAL A 116 0.39 10.59 1.17
C VAL A 116 0.87 9.87 2.43
N VAL A 117 1.51 8.71 2.24
CA VAL A 117 2.26 8.05 3.31
C VAL A 117 3.58 8.80 3.50
N PRO A 118 3.93 9.24 4.72
CA PRO A 118 5.18 9.94 4.97
C PRO A 118 6.42 9.05 4.76
N PRO A 119 7.57 9.65 4.42
CA PRO A 119 8.84 8.94 4.36
C PRO A 119 9.17 8.20 5.65
N GLY A 120 9.65 6.96 5.54
CA GLY A 120 10.23 6.23 6.67
C GLY A 120 9.21 5.70 7.69
N VAL A 121 7.92 5.70 7.36
CA VAL A 121 6.87 5.06 8.16
C VAL A 121 6.70 3.61 7.69
N TRP A 122 6.39 2.69 8.61
CA TRP A 122 5.98 1.34 8.22
C TRP A 122 4.54 1.37 7.74
N PHE A 123 4.27 0.87 6.54
CA PHE A 123 2.92 0.86 6.03
C PHE A 123 2.62 -0.39 5.21
N GLY A 124 1.34 -0.73 5.16
CA GLY A 124 0.78 -1.83 4.40
C GLY A 124 -0.69 -1.55 4.13
N ALA A 125 -1.34 -2.39 3.34
CA ALA A 125 -2.72 -2.13 2.96
C ALA A 125 -3.55 -3.40 2.82
N PHE A 126 -4.86 -3.26 3.01
CA PHE A 126 -5.83 -4.33 2.80
C PHE A 126 -7.15 -3.79 2.23
N PRO A 127 -7.91 -4.58 1.45
CA PRO A 127 -9.24 -4.17 1.01
C PRO A 127 -10.14 -3.91 2.23
N THR A 128 -10.68 -2.69 2.37
CA THR A 128 -11.34 -2.23 3.61
C THR A 128 -12.46 -3.16 4.06
N LYS A 129 -13.21 -3.72 3.10
CA LYS A 129 -14.34 -4.62 3.36
C LYS A 129 -13.95 -6.06 3.69
N ASP A 130 -12.66 -6.41 3.74
CA ASP A 130 -12.20 -7.77 4.12
C ASP A 130 -11.96 -7.93 5.62
N ILE A 131 -11.73 -6.84 6.34
CA ILE A 131 -11.23 -6.88 7.72
C ILE A 131 -12.09 -5.95 8.59
N ASP A 132 -12.61 -6.48 9.70
CA ASP A 132 -13.10 -5.65 10.80
C ASP A 132 -11.98 -5.43 11.82
N ILE A 133 -11.93 -4.24 12.40
CA ILE A 133 -10.97 -3.86 13.44
C ILE A 133 -11.76 -3.38 14.66
N SER A 134 -11.52 -4.00 15.82
CA SER A 134 -12.16 -3.57 17.09
C SER A 134 -11.50 -2.31 17.65
N ALA A 135 -12.10 -1.72 18.69
CA ALA A 135 -11.52 -0.58 19.39
C ALA A 135 -10.15 -0.90 20.03
N GLU A 136 -9.88 -2.17 20.32
CA GLU A 136 -8.63 -2.71 20.89
C GLU A 136 -7.70 -3.29 19.81
N TRP A 137 -7.83 -2.85 18.57
CA TRP A 137 -6.97 -3.22 17.43
C TRP A 137 -6.95 -4.72 17.10
N LYS A 138 -7.98 -5.46 17.50
CA LYS A 138 -8.14 -6.87 17.09
C LYS A 138 -8.72 -6.95 15.69
N THR A 139 -8.13 -7.80 14.86
CA THR A 139 -8.52 -8.00 13.47
C THR A 139 -9.38 -9.25 13.31
N VAL A 140 -10.49 -9.12 12.58
CA VAL A 140 -11.36 -10.23 12.20
C VAL A 140 -11.48 -10.26 10.68
N LYS A 141 -10.99 -11.34 10.06
CA LYS A 141 -11.18 -11.58 8.63
C LYS A 141 -12.65 -11.91 8.36
N LYS A 142 -13.28 -11.17 7.47
CA LYS A 142 -14.63 -11.45 6.98
C LYS A 142 -14.65 -12.66 6.06
N ALA A 143 -15.86 -13.13 5.75
CA ALA A 143 -16.06 -14.19 4.77
C ALA A 143 -15.37 -13.86 3.45
N GLN A 144 -14.77 -14.87 2.84
CA GLN A 144 -14.07 -14.72 1.57
C GLN A 144 -15.00 -14.17 0.48
N ARG A 145 -14.51 -13.19 -0.27
CA ARG A 145 -15.24 -12.55 -1.38
C ARG A 145 -14.56 -12.89 -2.70
N ASP A 146 -15.32 -12.78 -3.79
CA ASP A 146 -14.81 -13.09 -5.14
C ASP A 146 -13.74 -12.08 -5.57
N SER A 147 -12.47 -12.49 -5.56
CA SER A 147 -11.34 -11.64 -5.95
C SER A 147 -11.38 -11.18 -7.41
N GLU A 148 -12.19 -11.79 -8.29
CA GLU A 148 -12.38 -11.28 -9.66
C GLU A 148 -13.26 -10.03 -9.71
N ARG A 149 -14.12 -9.83 -8.70
CA ARG A 149 -15.11 -8.75 -8.65
C ARG A 149 -14.83 -7.72 -7.56
N HIS A 150 -14.09 -8.11 -6.53
CA HIS A 150 -13.75 -7.28 -5.38
C HIS A 150 -12.25 -7.00 -5.39
N PHE A 151 -11.88 -5.75 -5.66
CA PHE A 151 -10.51 -5.26 -5.67
C PHE A 151 -10.49 -3.75 -5.47
N ALA A 152 -9.34 -3.21 -5.12
CA ALA A 152 -9.02 -1.79 -5.22
C ALA A 152 -7.91 -1.60 -6.27
N LEU A 153 -8.08 -0.63 -7.17
CA LEU A 153 -7.05 -0.16 -8.09
C LEU A 153 -6.69 1.28 -7.71
N VAL A 154 -5.40 1.49 -7.47
CA VAL A 154 -4.83 2.78 -7.12
C VAL A 154 -3.63 3.09 -8.03
N GLY A 155 -3.23 4.36 -8.04
CA GLY A 155 -1.91 4.78 -8.52
C GLY A 155 -1.03 5.16 -7.33
N CYS A 156 0.25 4.80 -7.38
CA CYS A 156 1.22 5.22 -6.37
C CYS A 156 2.34 6.02 -7.02
N THR A 157 2.63 7.20 -6.48
CA THR A 157 3.72 8.07 -6.96
C THR A 157 4.75 8.25 -5.86
N CYS A 158 6.01 7.97 -6.17
CA CYS A 158 7.15 8.22 -5.28
C CYS A 158 7.99 9.38 -5.81
N ALA A 159 8.33 10.32 -4.95
CA ALA A 159 9.29 11.38 -5.20
C ALA A 159 10.14 11.63 -3.94
N PRO A 160 11.47 11.38 -3.95
CA PRO A 160 12.27 10.85 -5.05
C PRO A 160 11.82 9.48 -5.58
N ALA A 161 12.26 9.10 -6.79
CA ALA A 161 11.87 7.83 -7.42
C ALA A 161 12.10 6.61 -6.50
N PHE A 162 11.17 5.65 -6.58
CA PHE A 162 11.30 4.36 -5.93
C PHE A 162 12.49 3.58 -6.48
N GLN A 163 13.22 2.93 -5.57
CA GLN A 163 14.29 1.99 -5.85
C GLN A 163 14.18 0.80 -4.89
N PHE A 164 14.30 -0.42 -5.41
CA PHE A 164 14.19 -1.64 -4.61
C PHE A 164 15.29 -1.75 -3.56
N GLU A 165 16.44 -1.11 -3.77
CA GLU A 165 17.53 -1.08 -2.81
C GLU A 165 17.10 -0.46 -1.48
N ASP A 166 16.17 0.49 -1.48
CA ASP A 166 15.68 1.11 -0.24
C ASP A 166 14.44 0.45 0.34
N PHE A 167 13.83 -0.46 -0.41
CA PHE A 167 12.61 -1.15 0.00
C PHE A 167 12.93 -2.14 1.12
N GLU A 168 12.26 -1.96 2.26
CA GLU A 168 12.45 -2.76 3.46
C GLU A 168 11.14 -3.48 3.79
N LEU A 169 11.11 -4.81 3.66
CA LEU A 169 9.99 -5.63 4.16
C LEU A 169 10.11 -5.82 5.66
N ALA A 170 8.98 -5.71 6.35
CA ALA A 170 8.92 -5.88 7.79
C ALA A 170 9.16 -7.34 8.21
N LYS A 171 9.85 -7.51 9.34
CA LYS A 171 9.85 -8.74 10.12
C LYS A 171 8.76 -8.65 11.18
N ARG A 172 7.94 -9.68 11.28
CA ARG A 172 6.81 -9.74 12.21
C ARG A 172 7.28 -9.59 13.65
N SER A 173 8.27 -10.39 14.06
CA SER A 173 8.77 -10.40 15.44
C SER A 173 9.35 -9.04 15.85
N GLU A 174 10.06 -8.38 14.94
CA GLU A 174 10.60 -7.03 15.16
C GLU A 174 9.49 -6.00 15.35
N LEU A 175 8.50 -5.96 14.46
CA LEU A 175 7.40 -4.99 14.57
C LEU A 175 6.52 -5.24 15.80
N ILE A 176 6.21 -6.50 16.15
CA ILE A 176 5.46 -6.80 17.38
C ILE A 176 6.22 -6.33 18.62
N SER A 177 7.55 -6.48 18.65
CA SER A 177 8.35 -5.98 19.77
C SER A 177 8.30 -4.46 19.91
N ARG A 178 8.12 -3.72 18.81
CA ARG A 178 8.09 -2.25 18.79
C ARG A 178 6.67 -1.70 19.00
N PHE A 179 5.67 -2.42 18.50
CA PHE A 179 4.26 -2.04 18.49
C PHE A 179 3.35 -3.16 19.05
N PRO A 180 3.53 -3.56 20.31
CA PRO A 180 2.85 -4.74 20.85
C PRO A 180 1.32 -4.62 20.89
N GLU A 181 0.79 -3.40 20.97
CA GLU A 181 -0.65 -3.13 20.94
C GLU A 181 -1.29 -3.55 19.60
N TYR A 182 -0.53 -3.48 18.50
CA TYR A 182 -1.03 -3.71 17.14
C TYR A 182 -0.67 -5.10 16.60
N ASP A 183 -0.34 -6.07 17.47
CA ASP A 183 0.01 -7.45 17.08
C ASP A 183 -0.94 -8.02 16.04
N SER A 184 -2.25 -7.90 16.26
CA SER A 184 -3.27 -8.49 15.36
C SER A 184 -3.18 -7.94 13.94
N LEU A 185 -2.85 -6.66 13.79
CA LEU A 185 -2.65 -6.00 12.50
C LEU A 185 -1.30 -6.34 11.89
N ILE A 186 -0.24 -6.35 12.70
CA ILE A 186 1.11 -6.70 12.25
C ILE A 186 1.13 -8.15 11.75
N SER A 187 0.56 -9.07 12.52
CA SER A 187 0.43 -10.49 12.17
C SER A 187 -0.39 -10.69 10.90
N LEU A 188 -1.41 -9.87 10.65
CA LEU A 188 -2.19 -9.88 9.41
C LEU A 188 -1.39 -9.41 8.20
N LEU A 189 -0.56 -8.38 8.37
CA LEU A 189 0.14 -7.67 7.29
C LEU A 189 1.62 -8.02 7.19
N THR A 190 2.09 -9.08 7.83
CA THR A 190 3.48 -9.56 7.67
C THR A 190 3.47 -11.01 7.22
N PHE A 191 4.52 -11.42 6.50
CA PHE A 191 4.71 -12.82 6.20
C PHE A 191 4.89 -13.62 7.51
N PRO A 192 4.40 -14.87 7.57
CA PRO A 192 4.76 -15.78 8.64
C PRO A 192 6.27 -15.98 8.68
N GLU A 193 6.84 -15.96 9.88
CA GLU A 193 8.22 -16.34 10.15
C GLU A 193 8.34 -17.84 10.40
#